data_AF-A0A5R9EHP9-F1
#
_entry.id   AF-A0A5R9EHP9-F1
#
_cell.length_a   1.000
_cell.length_b   1.000
_cell.length_c   1.000
_cell.angle_alpha   90.00
_cell.angle_beta   90.00
_cell.angle_gamma   90.00
#
_symmetry.space_group_name_H-M   'P 1'
#
loop_
_entity.id
_entity.type
_entity.pdbx_description
1 polymer ?
#
loop_
_entity_poly.entity_id
_entity_poly.type
_entity_poly.pdbx_seq_one_letter_code
_entity_poly.pdbx_strand_id
1 'polypeptide(L)'
;MSDAEFTADMPEPEFSATGVRIERWPRSLTTAGQVLVEGGRLALLTSYGRVIDSAPVQAVRVGRPWFAGSGDSAVATVNGIRYRLTLSGARRELGDEALTGRLLEVLRKAGSGSD
;
A
#
# COMPACT_ATOMS: atom_id res chain seq x y z
N MET A 1 19.06 -9.34 27.57
CA MET A 1 17.68 -8.82 27.47
C MET A 1 17.82 -7.41 26.90
N SER A 2 18.26 -7.18 25.67
CA SER A 2 17.92 -7.74 24.35
C SER A 2 16.56 -7.26 23.83
N ASP A 3 16.50 -5.99 23.44
CA ASP A 3 15.43 -5.36 22.64
C ASP A 3 15.98 -4.71 21.35
N ALA A 4 17.19 -5.11 20.91
CA ALA A 4 17.88 -4.52 19.75
C ALA A 4 18.08 -5.50 18.57
N GLU A 5 17.57 -6.73 18.67
CA GLU A 5 17.84 -7.79 17.67
C GLU A 5 16.62 -8.18 16.81
N PHE A 6 15.52 -7.41 16.82
CA PHE A 6 14.38 -7.65 15.91
C PHE A 6 14.33 -6.68 14.71
N THR A 7 15.42 -5.96 14.45
CA THR A 7 15.61 -5.09 13.28
C THR A 7 16.86 -5.50 12.51
N ALA A 8 17.11 -6.81 12.40
CA ALA A 8 18.15 -7.36 11.55
C ALA A 8 17.48 -8.19 10.45
N ASP A 9 17.67 -7.74 9.22
CA ASP A 9 17.41 -8.48 7.96
C ASP A 9 16.02 -8.42 7.33
N MET A 10 15.24 -7.35 7.57
CA MET A 10 14.25 -6.95 6.56
C MET A 10 14.89 -5.89 5.67
N PRO A 11 14.99 -6.11 4.34
CA PRO A 11 15.32 -5.01 3.44
C PRO A 11 14.38 -3.85 3.75
N GLU A 12 14.90 -2.62 3.82
CA GLU A 12 14.02 -1.47 4.02
C GLU A 12 12.91 -1.53 2.96
N PRO A 13 11.64 -1.57 3.37
CA PRO A 13 10.57 -1.78 2.42
C PRO A 13 10.56 -0.61 1.45
N GLU A 14 10.51 -0.93 0.14
CA GLU A 14 10.48 0.05 -0.95
C GLU A 14 9.37 1.08 -0.75
N PHE A 15 8.28 0.67 -0.09
CA PHE A 15 7.25 1.56 0.41
C PHE A 15 6.57 0.97 1.66
N SER A 16 6.26 1.83 2.62
CA SER A 16 5.41 1.49 3.76
C SER A 16 4.52 2.67 4.16
N ALA A 17 3.22 2.40 4.32
CA ALA A 17 2.23 3.32 4.87
C ALA A 17 1.33 2.59 5.87
N THR A 18 1.10 3.21 7.02
CA THR A 18 0.14 2.77 8.04
C THR A 18 -1.07 3.71 8.03
N GLY A 19 -2.12 3.46 8.82
CA GLY A 19 -3.27 4.37 8.86
C GLY A 19 -4.06 4.45 7.54
N VAL A 20 -3.90 3.45 6.67
CA VAL A 20 -4.54 3.40 5.36
C VAL A 20 -5.95 2.85 5.51
N ARG A 21 -6.95 3.58 5.01
CA ARG A 21 -8.29 3.03 4.86
C ARG A 21 -8.32 2.13 3.65
N ILE A 22 -8.58 0.84 3.87
CA ILE A 22 -8.63 -0.19 2.84
C ILE A 22 -10.08 -0.63 2.68
N GLU A 23 -10.60 -0.45 1.47
CA GLU A 23 -11.98 -0.78 1.12
C GLU A 23 -11.99 -1.76 -0.05
N ARG A 24 -12.81 -2.80 0.07
CA ARG A 24 -13.14 -3.71 -1.03
C ARG A 24 -14.60 -3.49 -1.36
N TRP A 25 -14.87 -2.79 -2.46
CA TRP A 25 -16.22 -2.32 -2.80
C TRP A 25 -17.29 -3.39 -2.58
N PRO A 26 -18.41 -3.10 -1.88
CA PRO A 26 -18.74 -1.85 -1.16
C PRO A 26 -18.32 -1.84 0.33
N ARG A 27 -17.56 -2.83 0.80
CA ARG A 27 -17.24 -3.05 2.21
C ARG A 27 -15.90 -2.41 2.60
N SER A 28 -15.90 -1.61 3.67
CA SER A 28 -14.66 -1.23 4.35
C SER A 28 -14.09 -2.43 5.11
N LEU A 29 -12.79 -2.72 4.91
CA LEU A 29 -12.11 -3.83 5.59
C LEU A 29 -11.35 -3.34 6.82
N THR A 30 -10.69 -2.19 6.71
CA THR A 30 -9.98 -1.54 7.82
C THR A 30 -9.87 -0.04 7.54
N THR A 31 -9.90 0.77 8.59
CA THR A 31 -9.68 2.23 8.52
C THR A 31 -8.24 2.63 8.82
N ALA A 32 -7.49 1.75 9.49
CA ALA A 32 -6.11 1.99 9.91
C ALA A 32 -5.19 0.84 9.47
N GLY A 33 -5.46 0.30 8.29
CA GLY A 33 -4.63 -0.74 7.68
C GLY A 33 -3.24 -0.26 7.32
N GLN A 34 -2.46 -1.17 6.74
CA GLN A 34 -1.11 -0.89 6.28
C GLN A 34 -0.95 -1.36 4.83
N VAL A 35 -0.11 -0.66 4.09
CA VAL A 35 0.29 -0.98 2.73
C VAL A 35 1.80 -1.10 2.72
N LEU A 36 2.28 -2.26 2.31
CA LEU A 36 3.71 -2.57 2.25
C LEU A 36 4.06 -2.98 0.81
N VAL A 37 5.17 -2.45 0.29
CA VAL A 37 5.80 -2.94 -0.92
C VAL A 37 7.22 -3.35 -0.59
N GLU A 38 7.53 -4.62 -0.79
CA GLU A 38 8.82 -5.22 -0.46
C GLU A 38 9.09 -6.39 -1.40
N GLY A 39 10.34 -6.51 -1.89
CA GLY A 39 10.76 -7.63 -2.73
C GLY A 39 9.89 -7.81 -3.98
N GLY A 40 9.42 -6.71 -4.57
CA GLY A 40 8.52 -6.74 -5.74
C GLY A 40 7.11 -7.28 -5.45
N ARG A 41 6.65 -7.28 -4.20
CA ARG A 41 5.28 -7.68 -3.84
C ARG A 41 4.56 -6.57 -3.09
N LEU A 42 3.28 -6.39 -3.41
CA LEU A 42 2.36 -5.57 -2.64
C LEU A 42 1.67 -6.44 -1.59
N ALA A 43 1.64 -5.97 -0.34
CA ALA A 43 0.83 -6.54 0.73
C ALA A 43 -0.12 -5.50 1.31
N LEU A 44 -1.40 -5.86 1.39
CA LEU A 44 -2.43 -5.14 2.10
C LEU A 44 -2.61 -5.78 3.47
N LEU A 45 -2.52 -4.99 4.52
CA LEU A 45 -2.49 -5.47 5.90
C LEU A 45 -3.58 -4.78 6.72
N THR A 46 -4.08 -5.48 7.73
CA THR A 46 -4.88 -4.88 8.81
C THR A 46 -4.01 -3.99 9.70
N SER A 47 -4.62 -3.25 10.63
CA SER A 47 -3.89 -2.44 11.60
C SER A 47 -2.91 -3.25 12.46
N TYR A 48 -3.21 -4.52 12.72
CA TYR A 48 -2.37 -5.44 13.50
C TYR A 48 -1.29 -6.15 12.66
N GLY A 49 -1.11 -5.78 11.38
CA GLY A 49 -0.11 -6.40 10.50
C GLY A 49 -0.55 -7.74 9.89
N ARG A 50 -1.81 -8.18 10.09
CA ARG A 50 -2.32 -9.38 9.43
C ARG A 50 -2.60 -9.12 7.94
N VAL A 51 -2.12 -10.01 7.06
CA VAL A 51 -2.36 -9.93 5.62
C VAL A 51 -3.85 -10.06 5.29
N ILE A 52 -4.35 -9.08 4.54
CA ILE A 52 -5.66 -9.08 3.88
C ILE A 52 -5.53 -9.72 2.50
N ASP A 53 -4.56 -9.25 1.71
CA ASP A 53 -4.29 -9.74 0.36
C ASP A 53 -2.84 -9.39 -0.03
N SER A 54 -2.22 -10.17 -0.91
CA SER A 54 -0.89 -9.87 -1.45
C SER A 54 -0.71 -10.39 -2.87
N ALA A 55 0.03 -9.64 -3.67
CA ALA A 55 0.33 -10.03 -5.05
C ALA A 55 1.70 -9.50 -5.49
N PRO A 56 2.38 -10.17 -6.42
CA PRO A 56 3.54 -9.56 -7.08
C PRO A 56 3.08 -8.29 -7.82
N VAL A 57 3.88 -7.22 -7.73
CA VAL A 57 3.53 -5.90 -8.27
C VAL A 57 3.22 -5.91 -9.76
N GLN A 58 3.84 -6.80 -10.54
CA GLN A 58 3.53 -7.05 -11.95
C GLN A 58 2.08 -7.52 -12.21
N ALA A 59 1.46 -8.19 -11.23
CA ALA A 59 0.07 -8.63 -11.30
C ALA A 59 -0.91 -7.59 -10.70
N VAL A 60 -0.38 -6.49 -10.13
CA VAL A 60 -1.18 -5.43 -9.53
C VAL A 60 -1.45 -4.35 -10.56
N ARG A 61 -2.73 -4.05 -10.80
CA ARG A 61 -3.11 -2.87 -11.60
C ARG A 61 -3.42 -1.70 -10.69
N VAL A 62 -2.72 -0.59 -10.89
CA VAL A 62 -2.92 0.63 -10.09
C VAL A 62 -3.35 1.83 -10.90
N GLY A 63 -4.10 2.72 -10.27
CA GLY A 63 -4.50 3.99 -10.87
C GLY A 63 -5.12 4.96 -9.87
N ARG A 64 -5.23 6.22 -10.28
CA ARG A 64 -6.00 7.22 -9.52
C ARG A 64 -7.50 7.01 -9.81
N PRO A 65 -8.37 7.00 -8.79
CA PRO A 65 -9.81 7.01 -9.00
C PRO A 65 -10.24 8.34 -9.61
N TRP A 66 -10.99 8.30 -10.71
CA TRP A 66 -11.52 9.49 -11.39
C TRP A 66 -12.58 10.25 -10.56
N PHE A 67 -13.13 9.62 -9.52
CA PHE A 67 -14.19 10.17 -8.65
C PHE A 67 -13.68 10.69 -7.30
N ALA A 68 -12.39 10.50 -6.96
CA ALA A 68 -11.83 11.08 -5.75
C ALA A 68 -11.30 12.48 -6.07
N GLY A 69 -12.05 13.51 -5.66
CA GLY A 69 -11.61 14.90 -5.78
C GLY A 69 -10.37 15.23 -4.91
N SER A 70 -10.08 14.37 -3.92
CA SER A 70 -8.89 14.44 -3.08
C SER A 70 -7.81 13.52 -3.67
N GLY A 71 -6.59 14.05 -3.88
CA GLY A 71 -5.43 13.29 -4.37
C GLY A 71 -4.91 12.23 -3.39
N ASP A 72 -5.61 11.97 -2.29
CA ASP A 72 -5.28 11.09 -1.17
C ASP A 72 -5.62 9.60 -1.41
N SER A 73 -6.20 9.28 -2.56
CA SER A 73 -6.81 7.98 -2.84
C SER A 73 -6.20 7.31 -4.06
N ALA A 74 -5.95 6.00 -3.95
CA ALA A 74 -5.51 5.13 -5.01
C ALA A 74 -6.45 3.92 -5.15
N VAL A 75 -6.52 3.37 -6.36
CA VAL A 75 -7.15 2.08 -6.62
C VAL A 75 -6.06 1.07 -6.96
N ALA A 76 -6.09 -0.07 -6.28
CA ALA A 76 -5.23 -1.21 -6.55
C ALA A 76 -6.09 -2.44 -6.83
N THR A 77 -5.86 -3.09 -7.97
CA THR A 77 -6.46 -4.39 -8.27
C THR A 77 -5.42 -5.46 -7.97
N VAL A 78 -5.65 -6.23 -6.90
CA VAL A 78 -4.75 -7.25 -6.37
C VAL A 78 -5.43 -8.59 -6.58
N ASN A 79 -4.79 -9.54 -7.27
CA ASN A 79 -5.39 -10.85 -7.59
C ASN A 79 -6.79 -10.76 -8.24
N GLY A 80 -7.02 -9.73 -9.07
CA GLY A 80 -8.32 -9.46 -9.69
C GLY A 80 -9.37 -8.80 -8.79
N ILE A 81 -9.06 -8.58 -7.51
CA ILE A 81 -9.93 -7.90 -6.54
C ILE A 81 -9.59 -6.42 -6.49
N ARG A 82 -10.59 -5.56 -6.69
CA ARG A 82 -10.44 -4.11 -6.64
C ARG A 82 -10.50 -3.60 -5.20
N TYR A 83 -9.42 -2.97 -4.77
CA TYR A 83 -9.31 -2.27 -3.51
C TYR A 83 -9.19 -0.77 -3.74
N ARG A 84 -9.83 0.01 -2.87
CA ARG A 84 -9.58 1.44 -2.72
C ARG A 84 -8.73 1.64 -1.48
N LEU A 85 -7.68 2.43 -1.64
CA LEU A 85 -6.71 2.79 -0.61
C LEU A 85 -6.82 4.30 -0.42
N THR A 86 -7.21 4.75 0.75
CA THR A 86 -7.22 6.18 1.09
C THR A 86 -6.16 6.41 2.18
N LEU A 87 -5.19 7.26 1.87
CA LEU A 87 -3.98 7.48 2.66
C LEU A 87 -4.10 8.67 3.64
N SER A 88 -5.29 9.28 3.77
CA SER A 88 -5.58 10.48 4.58
C SER A 88 -5.43 10.33 6.11
N GLY A 89 -4.90 9.19 6.57
CA GLY A 89 -4.60 8.90 7.98
C GLY A 89 -3.22 8.29 8.17
N ALA A 90 -2.41 8.22 7.10
CA ALA A 90 -1.07 7.67 7.17
C ALA A 90 -0.14 8.64 7.90
N ARG A 91 0.35 8.22 9.05
CA ARG A 91 1.28 9.00 9.88
C ARG A 91 2.63 9.13 9.17
N ARG A 92 2.77 10.04 8.20
CA ARG A 92 4.07 10.41 7.60
C ARG A 92 4.09 11.90 7.21
N GLU A 93 5.31 12.43 7.20
CA GLU A 93 5.76 13.81 6.99
C GLU A 93 5.45 14.40 5.59
N LEU A 94 4.82 13.61 4.72
CA LEU A 94 4.45 13.98 3.35
C LEU A 94 2.93 14.11 3.28
N GLY A 95 2.42 15.18 2.64
CA GLY A 95 0.98 15.34 2.43
C GLY A 95 0.37 14.16 1.66
N ASP A 96 -0.91 13.89 1.90
CA ASP A 96 -1.64 12.70 1.40
C ASP A 96 -1.49 12.44 -0.11
N GLU A 97 -1.45 13.52 -0.91
CA GLU A 97 -1.27 13.44 -2.36
C GLU A 97 0.15 12.97 -2.75
N ALA A 98 1.17 13.45 -2.04
CA ALA A 98 2.55 13.04 -2.28
C ALA A 98 2.77 11.57 -1.90
N LEU A 99 2.17 11.11 -0.79
CA LEU A 99 2.18 9.70 -0.39
C LEU A 99 1.50 8.81 -1.43
N THR A 100 0.34 9.24 -1.92
CA THR A 100 -0.40 8.52 -2.97
C THR A 100 0.39 8.48 -4.27
N GLY A 101 1.00 9.60 -4.65
CA GLY A 101 1.90 9.70 -5.81
C GLY A 101 3.07 8.73 -5.71
N ARG A 102 3.72 8.68 -4.54
CA ARG A 102 4.85 7.79 -4.27
C ARG A 102 4.47 6.31 -4.32
N LEU A 103 3.33 5.93 -3.74
CA LEU A 103 2.82 4.56 -3.84
C LEU A 103 2.64 4.14 -5.30
N LEU A 104 1.98 4.98 -6.11
CA LEU A 104 1.76 4.71 -7.52
C LEU A 104 3.06 4.65 -8.31
N GLU A 105 4.03 5.50 -7.98
CA GLU A 105 5.36 5.48 -8.58
C GLU A 105 6.10 4.17 -8.29
N VAL A 106 6.17 3.74 -7.03
CA VAL A 106 6.83 2.50 -6.63
C VAL A 106 6.18 1.30 -7.32
N LEU A 107 4.85 1.22 -7.32
CA LEU A 107 4.13 0.13 -7.98
C LEU A 107 4.32 0.13 -9.50
N ARG A 108 4.41 1.30 -10.14
CA ARG A 108 4.74 1.39 -11.57
C ARG A 108 6.17 0.95 -11.87
N LYS A 109 7.15 1.49 -11.12
CA LYS A 109 8.57 1.19 -11.30
C LYS A 109 8.84 -0.30 -11.11
N ALA A 110 8.26 -0.88 -10.07
CA ALA A 110 8.44 -2.29 -9.76
C ALA A 110 7.68 -3.19 -10.76
N GLY A 111 6.56 -2.73 -11.32
CA GLY A 111 5.84 -3.42 -12.40
C GLY A 111 6.49 -3.33 -13.79
N SER A 112 7.37 -2.35 -14.03
CA SER A 112 8.08 -2.16 -15.31
C SER A 112 9.52 -2.71 -15.33
N GLY A 113 10.04 -3.19 -14.19
CA GLY A 113 11.45 -3.53 -13.99
C GLY A 113 11.84 -4.99 -14.21
N SER A 114 11.01 -5.80 -14.87
CA SER A 114 11.35 -7.19 -15.24
C SER A 114 11.35 -7.34 -16.76
N ASP A 115 12.53 -7.20 -17.35
CA ASP A 115 12.90 -7.70 -18.67
C ASP A 115 14.06 -8.70 -18.46
#